data_AF-A0A077XX13-F1
#
_entry.id   AF-A0A077XX13-F1
#
_cell.length_a   1.000
_cell.length_b   1.000
_cell.length_c   1.000
_cell.angle_alpha   90.00
_cell.angle_beta   90.00
_cell.angle_gamma   90.00
#
_symmetry.space_group_name_H-M   'P 1'
#
loop_
_entity.id
_entity.type
_entity.pdbx_description
1 polymer ?
#
loop_
_entity_poly.entity_id
_entity_poly.type
_entity_poly.pdbx_seq_one_letter_code
_entity_poly.pdbx_strand_id
1 'polypeptide(L)'
;MVHVIDNSYNWSNAKAAAFFAEPLAIDTLFPCYVPDFDVQDDGLFAHTEVQPAPGKDLNFYLKKLSSTMGLPTVKPSTATQIDSITVQFIVLKDGMIANLKSVVPDKPGHGNMLIAIKKNACIWLPSVQGGRPVFFRRKMVIFYSKDQKGNIQSIDGLKYRYNFVQTNNKP
;
A
#
# COMPACT_ATOMS: atom_id res chain seq x y z
N MET A 1 14.47 43.45 -24.79
CA MET A 1 15.39 43.69 -23.65
C MET A 1 15.63 42.35 -22.99
N VAL A 2 16.81 41.78 -23.19
CA VAL A 2 17.17 40.42 -22.78
C VAL A 2 17.71 40.48 -21.36
N HIS A 3 17.06 39.82 -20.42
CA HIS A 3 17.68 39.53 -19.12
C HIS A 3 18.44 38.21 -19.24
N VAL A 4 19.76 38.34 -19.31
CA VAL A 4 20.72 37.23 -19.20
C VAL A 4 20.68 36.75 -17.75
N ILE A 5 20.31 35.49 -17.55
CA ILE A 5 20.47 34.81 -16.26
C ILE A 5 21.89 34.25 -16.26
N ASP A 6 22.71 34.76 -15.36
CA ASP A 6 24.10 34.36 -15.17
C ASP A 6 24.12 32.96 -14.52
N ASN A 7 24.40 31.93 -15.32
CA ASN A 7 24.51 30.54 -14.89
C ASN A 7 26.00 30.21 -14.69
N SER A 8 26.57 30.63 -13.57
CA SER A 8 27.91 30.19 -13.16
C SER A 8 27.83 29.37 -11.86
N TYR A 9 27.30 28.16 -11.96
CA TYR A 9 27.61 27.08 -11.02
C TYR A 9 28.12 25.88 -11.82
N ASN A 10 29.44 25.85 -11.99
CA ASN A 10 30.16 24.84 -12.74
C ASN A 10 30.34 23.60 -11.85
N TRP A 11 29.38 22.67 -11.86
CA TRP A 11 29.56 21.35 -11.28
C TRP A 11 30.00 20.37 -12.36
N SER A 12 31.31 20.19 -12.47
CA SER A 12 31.94 19.13 -13.25
C SER A 12 31.70 17.78 -12.58
N ASN A 13 30.56 17.15 -12.85
CA ASN A 13 30.34 15.71 -12.65
C ASN A 13 29.27 15.24 -13.63
N ALA A 14 29.67 14.59 -14.73
CA ALA A 14 28.78 14.05 -15.76
C ALA A 14 27.76 13.01 -15.23
N LYS A 15 27.85 12.61 -13.96
CA LYS A 15 26.88 11.75 -13.27
C LYS A 15 25.68 12.48 -12.66
N ALA A 16 25.76 13.80 -12.42
CA ALA A 16 24.66 14.54 -11.79
C ALA A 16 23.59 14.98 -12.79
N ALA A 17 23.94 15.17 -14.06
CA ALA A 17 23.01 15.58 -15.12
C ALA A 17 22.03 14.46 -15.55
N ALA A 18 22.35 13.20 -15.26
CA ALA A 18 21.50 12.07 -15.60
C ALA A 18 20.32 11.86 -14.62
N PHE A 19 20.33 12.48 -13.45
CA PHE A 19 19.28 12.31 -12.43
C PHE A 19 18.06 13.22 -12.60
N PHE A 20 18.14 14.24 -13.46
CA PHE A 20 17.06 15.22 -13.66
C PHE A 20 16.43 15.17 -15.06
N ALA A 21 16.79 14.18 -15.88
CA ALA A 21 16.32 14.07 -17.26
C ALA A 21 14.99 13.29 -17.41
N GLU A 22 14.55 12.58 -16.37
CA GLU A 22 13.21 12.01 -16.34
C GLU A 22 12.33 12.97 -15.52
N PRO A 23 11.33 13.63 -16.12
CA PRO A 23 10.28 14.25 -15.33
C PRO A 23 9.76 13.14 -14.43
N LEU A 24 9.84 13.33 -13.10
CA LEU A 24 9.32 12.41 -12.07
C LEU A 24 8.14 11.66 -12.67
N ALA A 25 8.38 10.41 -13.10
CA ALA A 25 7.37 9.67 -13.83
C ALA A 25 6.25 9.49 -12.82
N ILE A 26 5.22 10.34 -12.91
CA ILE A 26 3.99 10.16 -12.18
C ILE A 26 3.60 8.75 -12.56
N ASP A 27 3.70 7.81 -11.62
CA ASP A 27 3.34 6.43 -11.85
C ASP A 27 1.83 6.41 -12.14
N THR A 28 1.48 6.63 -13.40
CA THR A 28 0.11 6.71 -13.87
C THR A 28 -0.62 5.38 -13.72
N LEU A 29 0.11 4.28 -13.46
CA LEU A 29 -0.50 2.98 -13.20
C LEU A 29 -1.00 2.87 -11.77
N PHE A 30 -0.36 3.54 -10.81
CA PHE A 30 -0.72 3.51 -9.38
C PHE A 30 -0.72 4.92 -8.76
N PRO A 31 -1.69 5.79 -9.07
CA PRO A 31 -1.63 7.22 -8.79
C PRO A 31 -1.56 7.62 -7.31
N CYS A 32 -1.93 6.74 -6.37
CA CYS A 32 -1.84 6.99 -4.92
C CYS A 32 -0.97 5.96 -4.20
N TYR A 33 -0.10 5.29 -4.94
CA TYR A 33 0.95 4.44 -4.38
C TYR A 33 2.29 5.14 -4.54
N VAL A 34 3.04 5.26 -3.45
CA VAL A 34 4.37 5.90 -3.43
C VAL A 34 5.44 4.80 -3.33
N PRO A 35 6.21 4.52 -4.41
CA PRO A 35 7.15 3.41 -4.45
C PRO A 35 8.40 3.65 -3.58
N ASP A 36 8.93 4.88 -3.57
CA ASP A 36 10.23 5.21 -2.97
C ASP A 36 10.09 6.04 -1.68
N PHE A 37 9.14 5.66 -0.82
CA PHE A 37 8.97 6.33 0.47
C PHE A 37 9.99 5.81 1.48
N ASP A 38 11.02 6.61 1.75
CA ASP A 38 11.97 6.35 2.82
C ASP A 38 11.33 6.68 4.18
N VAL A 39 11.36 5.72 5.10
CA VAL A 39 10.67 5.82 6.38
C VAL A 39 11.71 5.79 7.48
N GLN A 40 11.83 6.90 8.19
CA GLN A 40 12.43 6.86 9.51
C GLN A 40 11.39 6.26 10.48
N ASP A 41 11.76 5.16 11.13
CA ASP A 41 10.84 4.35 11.96
C ASP A 41 10.35 5.09 13.21
N ASP A 42 11.05 6.15 13.62
CA ASP A 42 10.75 7.01 14.76
C ASP A 42 9.43 7.79 14.64
N GLY A 43 8.89 7.94 13.42
CA GLY A 43 7.62 8.63 13.15
C GLY A 43 6.42 7.73 12.84
N LEU A 44 6.56 6.41 12.95
CA LEU A 44 5.58 5.46 12.42
C LEU A 44 4.70 4.83 13.51
N PHE A 45 3.40 5.08 13.42
CA PHE A 45 2.44 4.58 14.40
C PHE A 45 1.96 3.16 14.05
N ALA A 46 1.72 2.36 15.08
CA ALA A 46 1.02 1.07 14.99
C ALA A 46 -0.34 1.08 15.71
N HIS A 47 -0.61 2.11 16.49
CA HIS A 47 -1.88 2.37 17.16
C HIS A 47 -2.11 3.89 17.24
N THR A 48 -3.37 4.30 17.08
CA THR A 48 -3.81 5.70 17.00
C THR A 48 -5.28 5.81 17.40
N GLU A 49 -5.69 7.02 17.78
CA GLU A 49 -7.08 7.41 18.06
C GLU A 49 -8.01 7.10 16.88
N VAL A 50 -7.62 7.50 15.66
CA VAL A 50 -8.32 7.14 14.42
C VAL A 50 -7.40 6.29 13.57
N GLN A 51 -7.82 5.06 13.34
CA GLN A 51 -7.14 4.06 12.54
C GLN A 51 -7.35 4.34 11.04
N PRO A 52 -6.32 4.21 10.18
CA PRO A 52 -6.51 4.37 8.75
C PRO A 52 -7.36 3.23 8.19
N ALA A 53 -8.24 3.55 7.26
CA ALA A 53 -9.14 2.60 6.63
C ALA A 53 -9.46 3.07 5.21
N PRO A 54 -9.97 2.19 4.34
CA PRO A 54 -10.69 2.63 3.15
C PRO A 54 -11.79 3.64 3.54
N GLY A 55 -12.03 4.65 2.71
CA GLY A 55 -13.00 5.71 2.98
C GLY A 55 -14.46 5.25 2.92
N LYS A 56 -14.70 4.04 2.42
CA LYS A 56 -15.95 3.30 2.55
C LYS A 56 -15.71 2.06 3.41
N ASP A 57 -16.73 1.22 3.59
CA ASP A 57 -16.56 -0.02 4.35
C ASP A 57 -15.58 -1.02 3.71
N LEU A 58 -15.18 -2.02 4.51
CA LEU A 58 -14.29 -3.09 4.07
C LEU A 58 -14.88 -3.95 2.94
N ASN A 59 -16.19 -4.10 2.87
CA ASN A 59 -16.84 -4.89 1.82
C ASN A 59 -16.71 -4.19 0.46
N PHE A 60 -16.81 -2.86 0.42
CA PHE A 60 -16.53 -2.05 -0.76
C PHE A 60 -15.09 -2.23 -1.21
N TYR A 61 -14.13 -2.20 -0.27
CA TYR A 61 -12.72 -2.41 -0.61
C TYR A 61 -12.47 -3.82 -1.15
N LEU A 62 -13.02 -4.85 -0.53
CA LEU A 62 -12.94 -6.24 -1.01
C LEU A 62 -13.48 -6.37 -2.44
N LYS A 63 -14.65 -5.78 -2.73
CA LYS A 63 -15.22 -5.76 -4.09
C LYS A 63 -14.29 -5.08 -5.10
N LYS A 64 -13.65 -3.98 -4.72
CA LYS A 64 -12.68 -3.28 -5.57
C LYS A 64 -11.44 -4.12 -5.85
N LEU A 65 -10.90 -4.81 -4.85
CA LEU A 65 -9.79 -5.75 -5.03
C LEU A 65 -10.19 -6.89 -5.96
N SER A 66 -11.33 -7.54 -5.72
CA SER A 66 -11.84 -8.63 -6.57
C SER A 66 -12.02 -8.19 -8.02
N SER A 67 -12.67 -7.03 -8.23
CA SER A 67 -12.87 -6.46 -9.57
C SER A 67 -11.56 -6.15 -10.27
N THR A 68 -10.57 -5.61 -9.56
CA THR A 68 -9.25 -5.29 -10.13
C THR A 68 -8.45 -6.53 -10.51
N MET A 69 -8.65 -7.64 -9.78
CA MET A 69 -8.06 -8.94 -10.08
C MET A 69 -8.84 -9.72 -11.15
N GLY A 70 -9.97 -9.19 -11.66
CA GLY A 70 -10.82 -9.88 -12.63
C GLY A 70 -11.57 -11.09 -12.04
N LEU A 71 -11.77 -11.12 -10.73
CA LEU A 71 -12.45 -12.23 -10.06
C LEU A 71 -13.97 -12.09 -10.18
N PRO A 72 -14.70 -13.22 -10.30
CA PRO A 72 -16.15 -13.20 -10.40
C PRO A 72 -16.81 -12.68 -9.11
N THR A 73 -17.95 -12.02 -9.26
CA THR A 73 -18.76 -11.52 -8.13
C THR A 73 -19.30 -12.64 -7.27
N VAL A 74 -19.62 -13.78 -7.89
CA VAL A 74 -20.11 -14.98 -7.22
C VAL A 74 -18.97 -15.98 -7.16
N LYS A 75 -18.68 -16.48 -5.95
CA LYS A 75 -17.65 -17.48 -5.71
C LYS A 75 -17.95 -18.76 -6.52
N PRO A 76 -17.04 -19.22 -7.40
CA PRO A 76 -17.24 -20.44 -8.17
C PRO A 76 -17.29 -21.68 -7.27
N SER A 77 -18.02 -22.72 -7.70
CA SER A 77 -18.01 -24.03 -7.02
C SER A 77 -16.64 -24.72 -7.04
N THR A 78 -15.77 -24.35 -7.98
CA THR A 78 -14.38 -24.83 -8.08
C THR A 78 -13.46 -24.27 -6.99
N ALA A 79 -13.90 -23.26 -6.25
CA ALA A 79 -13.18 -22.64 -5.14
C ALA A 79 -13.23 -23.54 -3.89
N THR A 80 -12.38 -24.57 -3.89
CA THR A 80 -12.44 -25.69 -2.95
C THR A 80 -11.50 -25.55 -1.75
N GLN A 81 -10.50 -24.66 -1.81
CA GLN A 81 -9.51 -24.48 -0.75
C GLN A 81 -9.44 -23.03 -0.29
N ILE A 82 -9.29 -22.81 1.02
CA ILE A 82 -9.14 -21.47 1.63
C ILE A 82 -7.66 -21.24 1.98
N ASP A 83 -7.16 -20.05 1.69
CA ASP A 83 -5.81 -19.61 2.02
C ASP A 83 -5.81 -18.11 2.37
N SER A 84 -4.64 -17.55 2.69
CA SER A 84 -4.50 -16.12 2.96
C SER A 84 -3.14 -15.56 2.57
N ILE A 85 -3.10 -14.25 2.34
CA ILE A 85 -1.88 -13.46 2.29
C ILE A 85 -1.91 -12.47 3.45
N THR A 86 -0.76 -12.28 4.10
CA THR A 86 -0.57 -11.16 5.03
C THR A 86 0.30 -10.13 4.35
N VAL A 87 -0.21 -8.90 4.24
CA VAL A 87 0.50 -7.76 3.67
C VAL A 87 0.76 -6.71 4.75
N GLN A 88 1.82 -5.95 4.55
CA GLN A 88 2.15 -4.77 5.34
C GLN A 88 2.41 -3.60 4.38
N PHE A 89 1.94 -2.43 4.77
CA PHE A 89 2.19 -1.18 4.06
C PHE A 89 2.09 -0.01 5.03
N ILE A 90 2.44 1.17 4.55
CA ILE A 90 2.34 2.42 5.30
C ILE A 90 1.24 3.25 4.68
N VAL A 91 0.35 3.77 5.52
CA VAL A 91 -0.60 4.82 5.14
C VAL A 91 0.03 6.17 5.48
N LEU A 92 0.13 7.03 4.47
CA LEU A 92 0.71 8.36 4.57
C LEU A 92 -0.29 9.36 5.16
N LYS A 93 0.19 10.57 5.46
CA LYS A 93 -0.60 11.64 6.09
C LYS A 93 -1.76 12.13 5.22
N ASP A 94 -1.67 11.93 3.91
CA ASP A 94 -2.69 12.24 2.92
C ASP A 94 -3.58 11.03 2.56
N GLY A 95 -3.33 9.87 3.16
CA GLY A 95 -4.06 8.63 2.88
C GLY A 95 -3.45 7.77 1.76
N MET A 96 -2.41 8.24 1.06
CA MET A 96 -1.70 7.42 0.08
C MET A 96 -1.01 6.22 0.75
N ILE A 97 -0.65 5.21 -0.04
CA ILE A 97 0.03 4.01 0.47
C ILE A 97 1.46 3.92 -0.03
N ALA A 98 2.37 3.51 0.83
CA ALA A 98 3.76 3.21 0.48
C ALA A 98 4.24 1.87 1.08
N ASN A 99 5.42 1.41 0.67
CA ASN A 99 6.13 0.26 1.24
C ASN A 99 5.29 -1.02 1.38
N LEU A 100 4.41 -1.24 0.40
CA LEU A 100 3.57 -2.43 0.30
C LEU A 100 4.43 -3.68 0.05
N LYS A 101 4.31 -4.66 0.94
CA LYS A 101 4.96 -5.96 0.84
C LYS A 101 4.11 -7.09 1.40
N SER A 102 4.31 -8.30 0.88
CA SER A 102 3.91 -9.52 1.58
C SER A 102 4.86 -9.77 2.76
N VAL A 103 4.32 -10.24 3.88
CA VAL A 103 5.12 -10.70 5.04
C VAL A 103 5.05 -12.22 5.23
N VAL A 104 4.50 -12.92 4.24
CA VAL A 104 4.47 -14.38 4.13
C VAL A 104 5.14 -14.80 2.82
N PRO A 105 5.62 -16.05 2.71
CA PRO A 105 6.15 -16.57 1.44
C PRO A 105 5.16 -16.36 0.30
N ASP A 106 5.70 -15.99 -0.86
CA ASP A 106 4.91 -15.74 -2.07
C ASP A 106 4.23 -17.03 -2.55
N LYS A 107 3.00 -16.90 -3.02
CA LYS A 107 2.20 -18.00 -3.60
C LYS A 107 1.56 -17.53 -4.90
N PRO A 108 1.15 -18.46 -5.79
CA PRO A 108 0.44 -18.10 -7.02
C PRO A 108 -0.72 -17.12 -6.75
N GLY A 109 -0.74 -16.01 -7.49
CA GLY A 109 -1.75 -14.96 -7.39
C GLY A 109 -1.48 -13.87 -6.34
N HIS A 110 -0.50 -14.02 -5.44
CA HIS A 110 -0.15 -12.98 -4.46
C HIS A 110 0.31 -11.68 -5.13
N GLY A 111 1.15 -11.77 -6.17
CA GLY A 111 1.56 -10.61 -6.96
C GLY A 111 0.38 -9.81 -7.54
N ASN A 112 -0.62 -10.49 -8.09
CA ASN A 112 -1.85 -9.85 -8.59
C ASN A 112 -2.63 -9.14 -7.49
N MET A 113 -2.62 -9.70 -6.28
CA MET A 113 -3.25 -9.06 -5.12
C MET A 113 -2.49 -7.81 -4.67
N LEU A 114 -1.16 -7.82 -4.67
CA LEU A 114 -0.36 -6.64 -4.38
C LEU A 114 -0.61 -5.53 -5.43
N ILE A 115 -0.66 -5.89 -6.71
CA ILE A 115 -1.02 -4.96 -7.80
C ILE A 115 -2.43 -4.39 -7.57
N ALA A 116 -3.39 -5.22 -7.19
CA ALA A 116 -4.76 -4.77 -6.91
C ALA A 116 -4.82 -3.77 -5.73
N ILE A 117 -4.01 -3.98 -4.68
CA ILE A 117 -3.90 -3.02 -3.58
C ILE A 117 -3.33 -1.69 -4.08
N LYS A 118 -2.23 -1.71 -4.87
CA LYS A 118 -1.64 -0.49 -5.44
C LYS A 118 -2.64 0.30 -6.29
N LYS A 119 -3.38 -0.38 -7.18
CA LYS A 119 -4.41 0.25 -8.03
C LYS A 119 -5.56 0.87 -7.24
N ASN A 120 -5.84 0.36 -6.04
CA ASN A 120 -6.92 0.86 -5.18
C ASN A 120 -6.38 1.68 -4.00
N ALA A 121 -5.15 2.18 -4.05
CA ALA A 121 -4.56 2.91 -2.94
C ALA A 121 -5.28 4.24 -2.64
N CYS A 122 -5.85 4.90 -3.66
CA CYS A 122 -6.46 6.22 -3.53
C CYS A 122 -7.69 6.30 -2.62
N ILE A 123 -8.27 5.16 -2.24
CA ILE A 123 -9.48 5.16 -1.41
C ILE A 123 -9.17 5.19 0.08
N TRP A 124 -7.90 5.13 0.47
CA TRP A 124 -7.50 5.08 1.88
C TRP A 124 -7.56 6.45 2.55
N LEU A 125 -8.03 6.45 3.78
CA LEU A 125 -8.02 7.61 4.67
C LEU A 125 -6.83 7.50 5.63
N PRO A 126 -6.23 8.64 5.99
CA PRO A 126 -5.07 8.67 6.88
C PRO A 126 -5.44 8.28 8.31
N SER A 127 -4.40 7.96 9.07
CA SER A 127 -4.48 7.80 10.52
C SER A 127 -4.47 9.15 11.21
N VAL A 128 -5.19 9.31 12.32
CA VAL A 128 -5.16 10.55 13.13
C VAL A 128 -4.74 10.26 14.56
N GLN A 129 -3.80 11.05 15.07
CA GLN A 129 -3.36 11.04 16.47
C GLN A 129 -3.23 12.49 16.97
N GLY A 130 -3.88 12.82 18.08
CA GLY A 130 -3.85 14.19 18.62
C GLY A 130 -4.37 15.23 17.62
N GLY A 131 -5.39 14.85 16.84
CA GLY A 131 -5.98 15.70 15.79
C GLY A 131 -5.12 15.92 14.55
N ARG A 132 -3.97 15.25 14.41
CA ARG A 132 -3.07 15.40 13.26
C ARG A 132 -2.94 14.10 12.46
N PRO A 133 -2.89 14.17 11.12
CA PRO A 133 -2.60 12.99 10.32
C PRO A 133 -1.16 12.51 10.56
N VAL A 134 -0.99 11.20 10.72
CA VAL A 134 0.30 10.57 11.02
C VAL A 134 0.59 9.40 10.09
N PHE A 135 1.88 9.06 9.93
CA PHE A 135 2.27 7.85 9.23
C PHE A 135 1.87 6.63 10.04
N PHE A 136 1.29 5.63 9.39
CA PHE A 136 0.79 4.44 10.09
C PHE A 136 1.18 3.15 9.39
N ARG A 137 1.79 2.21 10.14
CA ARG A 137 2.11 0.87 9.66
C ARG A 137 0.89 -0.03 9.75
N ARG A 138 0.24 -0.29 8.61
CA ARG A 138 -0.92 -1.18 8.52
C ARG A 138 -0.48 -2.60 8.18
N LYS A 139 -0.99 -3.57 8.95
CA LYS A 139 -0.89 -5.00 8.64
C LYS A 139 -2.27 -5.58 8.39
N MET A 140 -2.42 -6.30 7.30
CA MET A 140 -3.71 -6.72 6.78
C MET A 140 -3.62 -8.16 6.29
N VAL A 141 -4.56 -9.01 6.71
CA VAL A 141 -4.71 -10.38 6.23
C VAL A 141 -5.87 -10.40 5.27
N ILE A 142 -5.65 -10.87 4.06
CA ILE A 142 -6.69 -11.08 3.06
C ILE A 142 -6.88 -12.59 2.92
N PHE A 143 -8.10 -13.05 3.17
CA PHE A 143 -8.52 -14.43 2.99
C PHE A 143 -9.09 -14.60 1.58
N TYR A 144 -8.72 -15.68 0.93
CA TYR A 144 -9.17 -15.98 -0.42
C TYR A 144 -9.37 -17.48 -0.61
N SER A 145 -10.24 -17.84 -1.54
CA SER A 145 -10.39 -19.21 -1.97
C SER A 145 -9.73 -19.43 -3.31
N LYS A 146 -9.21 -20.64 -3.51
CA LYS A 146 -8.48 -21.06 -4.69
C LYS A 146 -9.01 -22.40 -5.22
N ASP A 147 -8.76 -22.64 -6.51
CA ASP A 147 -8.97 -23.94 -7.11
C ASP A 147 -7.84 -24.92 -6.76
N GLN A 148 -7.96 -26.17 -7.23
CA GLN A 148 -6.95 -27.20 -7.03
C GLN A 148 -5.59 -26.88 -7.69
N LYS A 149 -5.58 -25.98 -8.69
CA LYS A 149 -4.37 -25.54 -9.40
C LYS A 149 -3.70 -24.35 -8.68
N GLY A 150 -4.31 -23.85 -7.60
CA GLY A 150 -3.81 -22.72 -6.82
C GLY A 150 -4.24 -21.35 -7.36
N ASN A 151 -5.09 -21.28 -8.40
CA ASN A 151 -5.58 -20.00 -8.90
C ASN A 151 -6.61 -19.43 -7.93
N ILE A 152 -6.46 -18.15 -7.60
CA ILE A 152 -7.42 -17.43 -6.75
C ILE A 152 -8.75 -17.30 -7.49
N GLN A 153 -9.84 -17.70 -6.84
CA GLN A 153 -11.19 -17.70 -7.38
C GLN A 153 -12.10 -16.67 -6.71
N SER A 154 -11.84 -16.32 -5.44
CA SER A 154 -12.58 -15.29 -4.71
C SER A 154 -11.75 -14.67 -3.59
N ILE A 155 -12.01 -13.40 -3.28
CA ILE A 155 -11.56 -12.79 -2.03
C ILE A 155 -12.71 -12.90 -1.04
N ASP A 156 -12.50 -13.62 0.05
CA ASP A 156 -13.56 -14.02 0.97
C ASP A 156 -13.67 -13.10 2.18
N GLY A 157 -12.59 -12.39 2.52
CA GLY A 157 -12.60 -11.51 3.67
C GLY A 157 -11.26 -10.85 3.95
N LEU A 158 -11.28 -9.93 4.91
CA LEU A 158 -10.10 -9.18 5.33
C LEU A 158 -10.17 -8.91 6.82
N LYS A 159 -9.02 -9.00 7.49
CA LYS A 159 -8.85 -8.63 8.90
C LYS A 159 -7.59 -7.80 9.08
N TYR A 160 -7.65 -6.78 9.93
CA TYR A 160 -6.46 -6.07 10.37
C TYR A 160 -5.74 -6.84 11.47
N ARG A 161 -4.41 -6.81 11.44
CA ARG A 161 -3.57 -7.26 12.56
C ARG A 161 -2.84 -6.06 13.14
N TYR A 162 -2.71 -6.06 14.45
CA TYR A 162 -1.94 -5.08 15.19
C TYR A 162 -0.67 -5.75 15.70
N ASN A 163 0.47 -5.11 15.48
CA ASN A 163 1.68 -5.50 16.18
C ASN A 163 1.57 -4.86 17.56
N PHE A 164 1.33 -5.65 18.61
CA PHE A 164 1.41 -5.13 19.97
C PHE A 164 2.86 -4.74 20.22
N VAL A 165 3.13 -3.43 20.31
CA VAL A 165 4.35 -2.97 20.98
C VAL A 165 4.07 -3.18 22.47
N GLN A 166 4.80 -4.08 23.12
CA GLN A 166 4.82 -4.10 24.58
C GLN A 166 5.40 -2.76 25.01
N THR A 167 4.55 -1.83 25.45
CA THR A 167 5.01 -0.67 26.18
C THR A 167 5.50 -1.19 27.52
N ASN A 168 6.81 -1.37 27.65
CA ASN A 168 7.47 -1.45 28.95
C ASN A 168 7.33 -0.09 29.65
N ASN A 169 6.13 0.22 30.13
CA ASN A 169 5.90 1.35 31.02
C ASN A 169 5.92 0.80 32.44
N LYS A 170 7.08 0.92 33.07
CA LYS A 170 7.27 0.77 34.51
C LYS A 170 7.11 2.15 35.18
N PRO A 171 6.20 2.30 36.14
CA PRO A 171 6.48 2.96 37.41
C PRO A 171 7.08 1.97 38.41
#